data_AF-A0A1G7GRX7-F1
#
_entry.id   AF-A0A1G7GRX7-F1
#
_cell.length_a   1.000
_cell.length_b   1.000
_cell.length_c   1.000
_cell.angle_alpha   90.00
_cell.angle_beta   90.00
_cell.angle_gamma   90.00
#
_symmetry.space_group_name_H-M   'P 1'
#
loop_
_entity.id
_entity.type
_entity.pdbx_description
1 polymer ?
#
loop_
_entity_poly.entity_id
_entity_poly.type
_entity_poly.pdbx_seq_one_letter_code
_entity_poly.pdbx_strand_id
1 'polypeptide(L)'
;MPLDLHNRATRLVHALDRMTPEDRTEAIANEIIETGGSWQPPSDDGRSCFTIALHGIEVFGFDAAHAAMNWHINARSAIGGWAEPDHDPTLRRAQLEWAQVALFLDPEDLRRKAAVIAALWSGNQMVRNAARQYLGTPEAAA
;
A
#
# COMPACT_ATOMS: atom_id res chain seq x y z
N MET A 1 2.85 -21.40 -4.49
CA MET A 1 1.39 -21.23 -4.70
C MET A 1 1.04 -21.75 -6.09
N PRO A 2 -0.07 -22.50 -6.29
CA PRO A 2 -0.50 -22.96 -7.61
C PRO A 2 -0.66 -21.81 -8.61
N LEU A 3 -0.32 -22.02 -9.89
CA LEU A 3 -0.33 -21.00 -10.95
C LEU A 3 -1.70 -20.28 -11.10
N ASP A 4 -2.80 -21.00 -10.92
CA ASP A 4 -4.15 -20.44 -11.02
C ASP A 4 -4.49 -19.45 -9.90
N LEU A 5 -4.00 -19.73 -8.68
CA LEU A 5 -4.14 -18.82 -7.53
C LEU A 5 -3.27 -17.57 -7.69
N HIS A 6 -2.11 -17.70 -8.34
CA HIS A 6 -1.21 -16.55 -8.57
C HIS A 6 -1.79 -15.59 -9.60
N ASN A 7 -2.39 -16.13 -10.66
CA ASN A 7 -3.12 -15.35 -11.64
C ASN A 7 -4.37 -14.69 -11.04
N ARG A 8 -5.05 -15.36 -10.11
CA ARG A 8 -6.24 -14.81 -9.46
C ARG A 8 -5.92 -13.69 -8.48
N ALA A 9 -4.93 -13.88 -7.60
CA ALA A 9 -4.43 -12.84 -6.71
C ALA A 9 -4.01 -11.60 -7.51
N THR A 10 -3.24 -11.78 -8.59
CA THR A 10 -2.81 -10.69 -9.47
C THR A 10 -4.00 -9.90 -10.04
N ARG A 11 -5.03 -10.59 -10.55
CA ARG A 11 -6.25 -9.93 -11.05
C ARG A 11 -6.97 -9.14 -9.97
N LEU A 12 -7.10 -9.72 -8.77
CA LEU A 12 -7.73 -9.03 -7.65
C LEU A 12 -6.97 -7.75 -7.31
N VAL A 13 -5.65 -7.81 -7.09
CA VAL A 13 -4.85 -6.63 -6.73
C VAL A 13 -4.98 -5.53 -7.79
N HIS A 14 -4.96 -5.87 -9.09
CA HIS A 14 -5.18 -4.87 -10.15
C HIS A 14 -6.57 -4.22 -10.13
N ALA A 15 -7.60 -4.94 -9.69
CA ALA A 15 -8.93 -4.37 -9.49
C ALA A 15 -8.94 -3.45 -8.25
N LEU A 16 -8.35 -3.91 -7.13
CA LEU A 16 -8.28 -3.17 -5.86
C LEU A 16 -7.52 -1.84 -5.96
N ASP A 17 -6.55 -1.73 -6.87
CA ASP A 17 -5.82 -0.46 -7.10
C ASP A 17 -6.77 0.71 -7.41
N ARG A 18 -7.89 0.42 -8.07
CA ARG A 18 -8.85 1.41 -8.59
C ARG A 18 -10.08 1.60 -7.72
N MET A 19 -10.27 0.76 -6.71
CA MET A 19 -11.45 0.73 -5.85
C MET A 19 -11.33 1.70 -4.67
N THR A 20 -12.42 2.23 -4.14
CA THR A 20 -12.36 2.97 -2.87
C THR A 20 -11.95 2.06 -1.70
N PRO A 21 -11.52 2.59 -0.54
CA PRO A 21 -11.26 1.76 0.66
C PRO A 21 -12.45 0.88 1.05
N GLU A 22 -13.67 1.41 0.92
CA GLU A 22 -14.91 0.71 1.22
C GLU A 22 -15.13 -0.45 0.25
N ASP A 23 -15.10 -0.19 -1.06
CA ASP A 23 -15.27 -1.21 -2.11
C ASP A 23 -14.20 -2.31 -2.02
N ARG A 24 -12.96 -1.93 -1.65
CA ARG A 24 -11.85 -2.86 -1.46
C ARG A 24 -12.14 -3.89 -0.38
N THR A 25 -12.70 -3.43 0.75
CA THR A 25 -13.00 -4.29 1.90
C THR A 25 -14.05 -5.34 1.51
N GLU A 26 -15.10 -4.91 0.79
CA GLU A 26 -16.12 -5.80 0.26
C GLU A 26 -15.58 -6.78 -0.79
N ALA A 27 -14.75 -6.30 -1.73
CA ALA A 27 -14.15 -7.15 -2.76
C ALA A 27 -13.26 -8.25 -2.17
N ILE A 28 -12.49 -7.95 -1.12
CA ILE A 28 -11.68 -8.96 -0.41
C ILE A 28 -12.57 -9.96 0.34
N ALA A 29 -13.62 -9.49 1.01
CA ALA A 29 -14.56 -10.38 1.69
C ALA A 29 -15.23 -11.36 0.70
N ASN A 30 -15.66 -10.87 -0.46
CA ASN A 30 -16.23 -11.70 -1.52
C ASN A 30 -15.22 -12.71 -2.06
N GLU A 31 -13.98 -12.31 -2.30
CA GLU A 31 -12.93 -13.23 -2.75
C GLU A 31 -12.67 -14.36 -1.74
N ILE A 32 -12.68 -14.06 -0.43
CA ILE A 32 -12.54 -15.06 0.63
C ILE A 32 -13.68 -16.07 0.59
N ILE A 33 -14.91 -15.61 0.37
CA ILE A 33 -16.08 -16.48 0.24
C ILE A 33 -15.94 -17.41 -0.98
N GLU A 34 -15.46 -16.88 -2.11
CA GLU A 34 -15.37 -17.64 -3.37
C GLU A 34 -14.19 -18.61 -3.43
N THR A 35 -13.06 -18.27 -2.82
CA THR A 35 -11.80 -18.99 -3.00
C THR A 35 -11.25 -19.65 -1.74
N GLY A 36 -11.89 -19.38 -0.60
CA GLY A 36 -11.38 -19.75 0.71
C GLY A 36 -10.38 -18.72 1.25
N GLY A 37 -10.18 -18.80 2.56
CA GLY A 37 -9.39 -17.83 3.33
C GLY A 37 -9.97 -17.68 4.73
N SER A 38 -9.49 -16.70 5.47
CA SER A 38 -10.03 -16.35 6.79
C SER A 38 -10.34 -14.86 6.87
N TRP A 39 -11.49 -14.56 7.47
CA TRP A 39 -11.96 -13.23 7.83
C TRP A 39 -12.31 -13.28 9.31
N GLN A 40 -11.38 -12.87 10.16
CA GLN A 40 -11.48 -13.05 11.60
C GLN A 40 -11.61 -11.69 12.29
N PRO A 41 -12.80 -11.35 12.80
CA PRO A 41 -12.94 -10.17 13.65
C PRO A 41 -12.16 -10.39 14.95
N PRO A 42 -11.73 -9.29 15.61
CA PRO A 42 -11.10 -9.38 16.92
C PRO A 42 -12.06 -10.04 17.93
N SER A 43 -11.49 -10.82 18.83
CA SER A 43 -12.17 -11.36 20.00
C SER A 43 -12.66 -10.26 20.95
N ASP A 44 -13.78 -10.53 21.63
CA ASP A 44 -14.42 -9.62 22.58
C ASP A 44 -13.56 -9.29 23.81
N ASP A 45 -12.42 -9.96 24.00
CA ASP A 45 -11.48 -9.71 25.09
C ASP A 45 -10.65 -8.44 24.90
N GLY A 46 -10.75 -7.79 23.72
CA GLY A 46 -10.09 -6.54 23.39
C GLY A 46 -8.57 -6.65 23.20
N ARG A 47 -8.04 -7.88 23.09
CA ARG A 47 -6.58 -8.13 23.00
C ARG A 47 -6.11 -8.58 21.62
N SER A 48 -7.02 -8.81 20.69
CA SER A 48 -6.70 -9.28 19.35
C SER A 48 -7.00 -8.23 18.28
N CYS A 49 -6.32 -8.37 17.15
CA CYS A 49 -6.53 -7.56 15.96
C CYS A 49 -7.51 -8.27 15.02
N PHE A 50 -8.05 -7.51 14.07
CA PHE A 50 -8.71 -8.07 12.90
C PHE A 50 -7.68 -8.80 12.03
N THR A 51 -7.98 -10.02 11.59
CA THR A 51 -7.07 -10.83 10.78
C THR A 51 -7.70 -11.21 9.45
N ILE A 52 -6.94 -11.06 8.37
CA ILE A 52 -7.30 -11.53 7.03
C ILE A 52 -6.21 -12.47 6.53
N ALA A 53 -6.57 -13.68 6.11
CA ALA A 53 -5.69 -14.57 5.35
C ALA A 53 -6.34 -14.94 4.01
N LEU A 54 -5.71 -14.56 2.92
CA LEU A 54 -6.21 -14.80 1.56
C LEU A 54 -5.03 -14.95 0.59
N HIS A 55 -5.12 -15.92 -0.33
CA HIS A 55 -4.07 -16.23 -1.32
C HIS A 55 -2.67 -16.40 -0.73
N GLY A 56 -2.58 -17.02 0.46
CA GLY A 56 -1.31 -17.27 1.16
C GLY A 56 -0.68 -16.03 1.81
N ILE A 57 -1.42 -14.91 1.89
CA ILE A 57 -1.01 -13.68 2.56
C ILE A 57 -1.88 -13.48 3.79
N GLU A 58 -1.26 -13.41 4.95
CA GLU A 58 -1.89 -13.15 6.24
C GLU A 58 -1.49 -11.76 6.74
N VAL A 59 -2.47 -10.97 7.19
CA VAL A 59 -2.27 -9.62 7.71
C VAL A 59 -3.19 -9.33 8.88
N PHE A 60 -2.81 -8.31 9.64
CA PHE A 60 -3.53 -7.80 10.79
C PHE A 60 -3.94 -6.35 10.58
N GLY A 61 -5.05 -5.94 11.17
CA GLY A 61 -5.51 -4.56 11.22
C GLY A 61 -6.31 -4.28 12.49
N PHE A 62 -6.46 -3.00 12.83
CA PHE A 62 -7.30 -2.60 13.98
C PHE A 62 -8.79 -2.86 13.72
N ASP A 63 -9.18 -2.82 12.45
CA ASP A 63 -10.51 -3.11 11.94
C ASP A 63 -10.39 -3.78 10.55
N ALA A 64 -11.54 -4.12 9.96
CA ALA A 64 -11.60 -4.77 8.66
C ALA A 64 -11.00 -3.92 7.53
N ALA A 65 -11.20 -2.60 7.55
CA ALA A 65 -10.71 -1.70 6.51
C ALA A 65 -9.17 -1.56 6.56
N HIS A 66 -8.61 -1.45 7.76
CA HIS A 66 -7.17 -1.49 7.99
C HIS A 66 -6.56 -2.81 7.56
N ALA A 67 -7.17 -3.94 7.93
CA ALA A 67 -6.68 -5.25 7.52
C ALA A 67 -6.76 -5.42 5.99
N ALA A 68 -7.84 -4.96 5.35
CA ALA A 68 -8.01 -4.97 3.90
C ALA A 68 -6.96 -4.11 3.18
N MET A 69 -6.64 -2.92 3.71
CA MET A 69 -5.56 -2.08 3.21
C MET A 69 -4.21 -2.79 3.32
N ASN A 70 -3.89 -3.35 4.48
CA ASN A 70 -2.63 -4.08 4.71
C ASN A 70 -2.52 -5.30 3.79
N TRP A 71 -3.61 -6.03 3.58
CA TRP A 71 -3.65 -7.16 2.65
C TRP A 71 -3.35 -6.70 1.23
N HIS A 72 -4.03 -5.65 0.76
CA HIS A 72 -3.82 -5.10 -0.58
C HIS A 72 -2.37 -4.66 -0.81
N ILE A 73 -1.76 -3.98 0.16
CA ILE A 73 -0.36 -3.52 0.07
C ILE A 73 0.60 -4.71 0.02
N ASN A 74 0.45 -5.69 0.91
CA ASN A 74 1.31 -6.88 0.92
C ASN A 74 1.13 -7.71 -0.34
N ALA A 75 -0.11 -7.83 -0.85
CA ALA A 75 -0.39 -8.51 -2.10
C ALA A 75 0.22 -7.77 -3.30
N ARG A 76 0.15 -6.43 -3.34
CA ARG A 76 0.84 -5.61 -4.35
C ARG A 76 2.34 -5.85 -4.34
N SER A 77 2.97 -5.88 -3.15
CA SER A 77 4.39 -6.21 -3.02
C SER A 77 4.70 -7.63 -3.50
N ALA A 78 3.87 -8.61 -3.16
CA ALA A 78 4.06 -10.01 -3.53
C ALA A 78 3.98 -10.26 -5.04
N ILE A 79 3.25 -9.43 -5.79
CA ILE A 79 3.19 -9.50 -7.26
C ILE A 79 4.20 -8.57 -7.97
N GLY A 80 5.13 -7.96 -7.23
CA GLY A 80 6.24 -7.17 -7.78
C GLY A 80 6.20 -5.66 -7.51
N GLY A 81 5.16 -5.15 -6.84
CA GLY A 81 5.04 -3.74 -6.49
C GLY A 81 4.86 -2.81 -7.70
N TRP A 82 5.27 -1.55 -7.54
CA TRP A 82 5.35 -0.56 -8.62
C TRP A 82 6.83 -0.34 -8.99
N ALA A 83 7.29 -0.99 -10.05
CA ALA A 83 8.67 -0.84 -10.52
C ALA A 83 8.96 0.59 -11.03
N GLU A 84 7.95 1.21 -11.64
CA GLU A 84 7.96 2.59 -12.09
C GLU A 84 6.63 3.26 -11.72
N PRO A 85 6.61 4.60 -11.50
CA PRO A 85 5.36 5.32 -11.26
C PRO A 85 4.42 5.22 -12.47
N ASP A 86 3.19 4.74 -12.24
CA ASP A 86 2.14 4.80 -13.25
C ASP A 86 1.48 6.19 -13.23
N HIS A 87 1.35 6.81 -14.41
CA HIS A 87 0.81 8.15 -14.55
C HIS A 87 -0.72 8.21 -14.60
N ASP A 88 -1.41 7.07 -14.56
CA ASP A 88 -2.86 7.03 -14.41
C ASP A 88 -3.29 7.64 -13.06
N PRO A 89 -4.06 8.75 -13.06
CA PRO A 89 -4.48 9.40 -11.83
C PRO A 89 -5.35 8.51 -10.93
N THR A 90 -6.04 7.51 -11.48
CA THR A 90 -6.88 6.58 -10.72
C THR A 90 -6.06 5.63 -9.85
N LEU A 91 -4.80 5.37 -10.22
CA LEU A 91 -3.88 4.50 -9.48
C LEU A 91 -3.09 5.25 -8.41
N ARG A 92 -3.12 6.58 -8.43
CA ARG A 92 -2.25 7.41 -7.59
C ARG A 92 -2.42 7.13 -6.10
N ARG A 93 -3.65 6.90 -5.65
CA ARG A 93 -3.93 6.58 -4.24
C ARG A 93 -3.29 5.25 -3.85
N ALA A 94 -3.49 4.19 -4.64
CA ALA A 94 -2.90 2.88 -4.37
C ALA A 94 -1.36 2.92 -4.39
N GLN A 95 -0.76 3.66 -5.33
CA GLN A 95 0.69 3.88 -5.37
C GLN A 95 1.21 4.58 -4.11
N LEU A 96 0.51 5.61 -3.62
CA LEU A 96 0.89 6.34 -2.41
C LEU A 96 0.71 5.48 -1.14
N GLU A 97 -0.43 4.80 -1.00
CA GLU A 97 -0.69 3.89 0.13
C GLU A 97 0.38 2.79 0.21
N TRP A 98 0.70 2.17 -0.94
CA TRP A 98 1.76 1.18 -1.02
C TRP A 98 3.13 1.76 -0.67
N ALA A 99 3.49 2.93 -1.20
CA ALA A 99 4.77 3.58 -0.93
C ALA A 99 4.94 3.99 0.53
N GLN A 100 3.87 4.47 1.20
CA GLN A 100 3.89 4.80 2.63
C GLN A 100 4.31 3.59 3.46
N VAL A 101 3.65 2.45 3.24
CA VAL A 101 3.91 1.24 4.01
C VAL A 101 5.21 0.56 3.61
N ALA A 102 5.52 0.46 2.31
CA ALA A 102 6.75 -0.17 1.83
C ALA A 102 8.01 0.58 2.28
N LEU A 103 7.94 1.90 2.46
CA LEU A 103 9.05 2.74 2.91
C LEU A 103 9.01 3.04 4.41
N PHE A 104 8.00 2.55 5.14
CA PHE A 104 7.77 2.89 6.55
C PHE A 104 7.75 4.41 6.81
N LEU A 105 7.04 5.16 5.96
CA LEU A 105 6.91 6.61 6.05
C LEU A 105 5.47 6.99 6.39
N ASP A 106 5.31 8.01 7.23
CA ASP A 106 4.02 8.65 7.40
C ASP A 106 3.62 9.44 6.12
N PRO A 107 2.34 9.80 5.96
CA PRO A 107 1.87 10.49 4.76
C PRO A 107 2.52 11.85 4.48
N GLU A 108 2.89 12.61 5.53
CA GLU A 108 3.53 13.92 5.38
C GLU A 108 4.98 13.74 4.95
N ASP A 109 5.70 12.82 5.59
CA ASP A 109 7.08 12.48 5.24
C ASP A 109 7.19 11.91 3.83
N LEU A 110 6.25 11.09 3.38
CA LEU A 110 6.27 10.61 2.00
C LEU A 110 6.13 11.79 1.02
N ARG A 111 5.20 12.73 1.25
CA ARG A 111 4.99 13.89 0.36
C ARG A 111 6.23 14.77 0.32
N ARG A 112 6.82 15.02 1.49
CA ARG A 112 8.03 15.81 1.69
C ARG A 112 9.23 15.18 0.98
N LYS A 113 9.49 13.88 1.20
CA LYS A 113 10.57 13.14 0.52
C LYS A 113 10.34 13.06 -0.99
N ALA A 114 9.11 12.84 -1.45
CA ALA A 114 8.76 12.85 -2.88
C ALA A 114 8.99 14.23 -3.53
N ALA A 115 8.61 15.32 -2.84
CA ALA A 115 8.84 16.68 -3.33
C ALA A 115 10.33 17.00 -3.44
N VAL A 116 11.15 16.54 -2.48
CA VAL A 116 12.61 16.69 -2.49
C VAL A 116 13.22 15.92 -3.66
N ILE A 117 12.81 14.67 -3.89
CA ILE A 117 13.28 13.87 -5.04
C ILE A 117 12.91 14.55 -6.36
N ALA A 118 11.66 15.01 -6.50
CA ALA A 118 11.23 15.74 -7.69
C ALA A 118 12.04 17.03 -7.90
N ALA A 119 12.36 17.76 -6.83
CA ALA A 119 13.20 18.95 -6.88
C ALA A 119 14.65 18.63 -7.26
N LEU A 120 15.22 17.50 -6.80
CA LEU A 120 16.55 17.04 -7.20
C LEU A 120 16.64 16.67 -8.68
N TRP A 121 15.55 16.19 -9.28
CA TRP A 121 15.46 15.87 -10.70
C TRP A 121 15.04 17.05 -11.58
N SER A 122 14.76 18.22 -10.98
CA SER A 122 14.45 19.44 -11.71
C SER A 122 15.60 19.85 -12.63
N GLY A 123 15.29 20.39 -13.81
CA GLY A 123 16.27 21.04 -14.69
C GLY A 123 16.88 22.32 -14.10
N ASN A 124 16.25 22.91 -13.08
CA ASN A 124 16.67 24.18 -12.48
C ASN A 124 17.70 23.98 -11.35
N GLN A 125 18.89 24.58 -11.51
CA GLN A 125 19.98 24.45 -10.54
C GLN A 125 19.64 25.00 -9.14
N MET A 126 18.89 26.10 -9.04
CA MET A 126 18.50 26.68 -7.74
C MET A 126 17.56 25.74 -6.98
N VAL A 127 16.61 25.13 -7.70
CA VAL A 127 15.67 24.15 -7.13
C VAL A 127 16.42 22.93 -6.61
N ARG A 128 17.40 22.41 -7.38
CA ARG A 128 18.27 21.30 -6.92
C ARG A 128 19.10 21.66 -5.70
N ASN A 129 19.65 22.87 -5.64
CA ASN A 129 20.46 23.33 -4.50
C ASN A 129 19.62 23.44 -3.22
N ALA A 130 18.41 23.99 -3.31
CA ALA A 130 17.47 24.06 -2.18
C ALA A 130 17.10 22.65 -1.66
N ALA A 131 16.86 21.70 -2.56
CA ALA A 131 16.57 20.31 -2.21
C ALA A 131 17.75 19.62 -1.49
N ARG A 132 18.98 19.83 -1.95
CA ARG A 132 20.19 19.30 -1.28
C ARG A 132 20.40 19.90 0.11
N GLN A 133 20.15 21.20 0.27
CA GLN A 133 20.25 21.87 1.56
C GLN A 133 19.25 21.29 2.56
N TYR A 134 18.02 21.05 2.12
CA TYR A 134 16.99 20.40 2.92
C TYR A 134 17.40 18.99 3.37
N LEU A 135 18.01 18.19 2.50
CA LEU A 135 18.53 16.86 2.89
C LEU A 135 19.70 16.93 3.90
N GLY A 136 20.40 18.06 3.96
CA GLY A 136 21.51 18.29 4.90
C GLY A 136 21.08 18.75 6.28
N THR A 137 19.80 19.05 6.51
CA THR A 137 19.30 19.47 7.83
C THR A 137 18.97 18.26 8.71
N PRO A 138 19.25 18.30 10.04
CA PRO A 138 19.01 17.19 10.95
C PRO A 138 17.54 16.73 11.00
N GLU A 139 16.60 17.63 10.72
CA GLU A 139 15.16 17.34 10.63
C GLU A 139 14.76 16.46 9.43
N ALA A 140 15.63 16.30 8.42
CA ALA A 140 15.39 15.42 7.28
C ALA A 140 15.86 13.96 7.49
N ALA A 141 16.58 13.71 8.59
CA ALA A 141 17.13 12.40 8.96
C ALA A 141 16.33 11.70 10.10
N ALA A 142 15.35 12.40 10.68
CA ALA A 142 14.34 11.84 11.58
C ALA A 142 13.20 11.22 10.75
#